data_AF-A0A949KDN5-F1
#
_entry.id   AF-A0A949KDN5-F1
#
_cell.length_a   1.000
_cell.length_b   1.000
_cell.length_c   1.000
_cell.angle_alpha   90.00
_cell.angle_beta   90.00
_cell.angle_gamma   90.00
#
_symmetry.space_group_name_H-M   'P 1'
#
loop_
_entity.id
_entity.type
_entity.pdbx_description
1 polymer ?
#
loop_
_entity_poly.entity_id
_entity_poly.type
_entity_poly.pdbx_seq_one_letter_code
_entity_poly.pdbx_strand_id
1 'polypeptide(L)'
;MPLMKKGSMIDPVDAHVGGDADIGGIAQTITSDDIDAIVMSPAPANERLDALHGMRSELEARSHADFGNEIEPLINQIEAGIALLSMRA
;
A
#
# COMPACT_ATOMS: atom_id res chain seq x y z
N MET A 1 -18.06 17.34 -53.11
CA MET A 1 -17.05 16.26 -53.29
C MET A 1 -15.68 16.86 -52.97
N PRO A 2 -14.69 16.20 -52.33
CA PRO A 2 -14.62 14.92 -51.60
C PRO A 2 -13.89 14.98 -50.22
N LEU A 3 -13.61 13.80 -49.66
CA LEU A 3 -13.18 13.39 -48.30
C LEU A 3 -11.77 13.83 -47.83
N MET A 4 -11.51 13.80 -46.51
CA MET A 4 -10.49 12.90 -45.91
C MET A 4 -10.38 12.97 -44.37
N LYS A 5 -10.51 11.79 -43.76
CA LYS A 5 -10.21 11.44 -42.36
C LYS A 5 -8.69 11.38 -42.16
N LYS A 6 -8.12 12.20 -41.27
CA LYS A 6 -6.77 12.09 -40.69
C LYS A 6 -6.87 12.80 -39.33
N GLY A 7 -6.63 12.22 -38.18
CA GLY A 7 -5.89 11.05 -37.76
C GLY A 7 -5.61 11.41 -36.30
N SER A 8 -6.25 10.72 -35.36
CA SER A 8 -5.96 10.94 -33.94
C SER A 8 -4.47 10.68 -33.77
N MET A 9 -3.68 11.74 -33.56
CA MET A 9 -2.31 11.60 -33.07
C MET A 9 -2.44 11.04 -31.65
N ILE A 10 -2.58 9.73 -31.56
CA ILE A 10 -2.13 9.00 -30.40
C ILE A 10 -0.63 9.20 -30.46
N ASP A 11 -0.14 10.15 -29.67
CA ASP A 11 1.27 10.24 -29.38
C ASP A 11 1.60 8.89 -28.71
N PRO A 12 2.37 7.99 -29.36
CA PRO A 12 2.81 6.81 -28.66
C PRO A 12 3.75 7.35 -27.58
N VAL A 13 3.28 7.38 -26.34
CA VAL A 13 4.17 7.60 -25.21
C VAL A 13 5.30 6.60 -25.41
N ASP A 14 6.50 7.12 -25.61
CA ASP A 14 7.73 6.33 -25.70
C ASP A 14 8.02 5.80 -24.29
N ALA A 15 7.14 4.90 -23.85
CA ALA A 15 7.28 4.15 -22.64
C ALA A 15 8.41 3.15 -22.93
N HIS A 16 9.62 3.53 -22.54
CA HIS A 16 10.75 2.63 -22.45
C HIS A 16 10.34 1.44 -21.57
N VAL A 17 9.90 0.35 -22.20
CA VAL A 17 9.58 -0.90 -21.50
C VAL A 17 10.93 -1.50 -21.09
N GLY A 18 11.25 -1.41 -19.79
CA GLY A 18 12.48 -1.96 -19.20
C GLY A 18 13.52 -0.93 -18.71
N GLY A 19 13.13 0.31 -18.40
CA GLY A 19 13.95 1.21 -17.58
C GLY A 19 13.80 0.91 -16.08
N ASP A 20 14.65 1.47 -15.22
CA ASP A 20 14.73 1.35 -13.76
C ASP A 20 13.40 1.52 -12.94
N ALA A 21 12.23 1.58 -13.58
CA ALA A 21 10.92 1.54 -12.96
C ALA A 21 10.56 0.19 -12.29
N ASP A 22 11.37 -0.86 -12.48
CA ASP A 22 11.31 -2.09 -11.67
C ASP A 22 11.99 -1.94 -10.29
N ILE A 23 12.48 -0.74 -9.95
CA ILE A 23 12.82 -0.41 -8.57
C ILE A 23 11.49 -0.28 -7.81
N GLY A 24 11.20 -1.32 -7.02
CA GLY A 24 10.02 -1.52 -6.17
C GLY A 24 9.18 -0.26 -6.02
N GLY A 25 8.04 -0.24 -6.72
CA GLY A 25 7.18 0.93 -6.86
C GLY A 25 7.07 1.64 -5.52
N ILE A 26 7.43 2.93 -5.51
CA ILE A 26 7.36 3.88 -4.39
C ILE A 26 6.41 3.36 -3.31
N ALA A 27 6.98 2.66 -2.33
CA ALA A 27 6.18 1.87 -1.41
C ALA A 27 5.33 2.85 -0.60
N GLN A 28 4.02 2.87 -0.87
CA GLN A 28 3.15 3.90 -0.34
C GLN A 28 3.22 3.94 1.20
N THR A 29 3.10 5.13 1.76
CA THR A 29 3.11 5.32 3.21
C THR A 29 1.89 4.65 3.80
N ILE A 30 2.09 3.72 4.73
CA ILE A 30 1.02 3.16 5.54
C ILE A 30 0.55 4.24 6.50
N THR A 31 -0.76 4.47 6.55
CA THR A 31 -1.40 5.47 7.43
C THR A 31 -2.30 4.82 8.48
N SER A 32 -2.71 5.60 9.49
CA SER A 32 -3.73 5.17 10.46
C SER A 32 -5.02 4.72 9.79
N ASP A 33 -5.46 5.43 8.75
CA ASP A 33 -6.70 5.12 8.04
C ASP A 33 -6.60 3.77 7.32
N ASP A 34 -5.43 3.42 6.78
CA ASP A 34 -5.20 2.12 6.16
C ASP A 34 -5.30 0.98 7.19
N ILE A 35 -4.73 1.18 8.38
CA ILE A 35 -4.78 0.21 9.47
C ILE A 35 -6.23 0.01 9.93
N ASP A 36 -6.96 1.09 10.15
CA ASP A 36 -8.37 1.05 10.57
C ASP A 36 -9.25 0.41 9.50
N ALA A 37 -8.99 0.68 8.21
CA ALA A 37 -9.68 0.06 7.10
C ALA A 37 -9.52 -1.46 7.11
N ILE A 38 -8.33 -2.00 7.41
CA ILE A 38 -8.12 -3.45 7.55
C ILE A 38 -8.86 -4.00 8.76
N VAL A 39 -8.78 -3.34 9.92
CA VAL A 39 -9.46 -3.80 11.14
C VAL A 39 -10.97 -3.88 10.93
N MET A 40 -11.56 -2.86 10.29
CA MET A 40 -13.00 -2.76 10.02
C MET A 40 -13.46 -3.50 8.76
N SER A 41 -12.53 -4.03 7.97
CA SER A 41 -12.84 -4.74 6.73
C SER A 41 -13.81 -5.92 6.96
N PRO A 42 -14.76 -6.17 6.04
CA PRO A 42 -15.63 -7.35 6.11
C PRO A 42 -14.90 -8.66 5.79
N ALA A 43 -13.61 -8.63 5.47
CA ALA A 43 -12.82 -9.82 5.18
C ALA A 43 -12.73 -10.78 6.39
N PRO A 44 -12.47 -12.07 6.14
CA PRO A 44 -12.19 -13.05 7.19
C PRO A 44 -11.11 -12.58 8.19
N ALA A 45 -11.22 -13.02 9.45
CA ALA A 45 -10.32 -12.56 10.50
C ALA A 45 -8.85 -12.93 10.25
N ASN A 46 -8.60 -14.13 9.72
CA ASN A 46 -7.26 -14.58 9.31
C ASN A 46 -6.66 -13.69 8.21
N GLU A 47 -7.43 -13.34 7.17
CA GLU A 47 -6.94 -12.48 6.08
C GLU A 47 -6.57 -11.08 6.60
N ARG A 48 -7.36 -10.54 7.54
CA ARG A 48 -7.05 -9.26 8.19
C ARG A 48 -5.80 -9.34 9.07
N LEU A 49 -5.64 -10.43 9.82
CA LEU A 49 -4.45 -10.66 10.63
C LEU A 49 -3.19 -10.75 9.76
N ASP A 50 -3.26 -11.50 8.66
CA ASP A 50 -2.14 -11.62 7.71
C ASP A 50 -1.76 -10.26 7.11
N ALA A 51 -2.76 -9.45 6.73
CA ALA A 51 -2.53 -8.09 6.23
C ALA A 51 -1.87 -7.18 7.28
N LEU A 52 -2.36 -7.20 8.52
CA LEU A 52 -1.79 -6.41 9.63
C LEU A 52 -0.36 -6.85 9.96
N HIS A 53 -0.07 -8.15 9.96
CA HIS A 53 1.29 -8.66 10.12
C HIS A 53 2.22 -8.21 8.99
N GLY A 54 1.74 -8.19 7.74
CA GLY A 54 2.48 -7.66 6.61
C GLY A 54 2.80 -6.17 6.77
N MET A 55 1.81 -5.35 7.15
CA MET A 55 2.01 -3.91 7.41
C MET A 55 3.03 -3.66 8.53
N ARG A 56 2.96 -4.44 9.62
CA ARG A 56 3.94 -4.35 10.72
C ARG A 56 5.35 -4.65 10.23
N SER A 57 5.54 -5.75 9.49
CA SER A 57 6.87 -6.13 8.99
C SER A 57 7.47 -5.04 8.10
N GLU A 58 6.65 -4.38 7.29
CA GLU A 58 7.07 -3.28 6.42
C GLU A 58 7.48 -2.04 7.24
N LEU A 59 6.70 -1.68 8.26
CA LEU A 59 7.01 -0.56 9.15
C LEU A 59 8.27 -0.83 10.00
N GLU A 60 8.42 -2.04 10.53
CA GLU A 60 9.63 -2.46 11.25
C GLU A 60 10.86 -2.39 10.36
N ALA A 61 10.75 -2.81 9.10
CA ALA A 61 11.84 -2.69 8.12
C ALA A 61 12.22 -1.23 7.86
N ARG A 62 11.31 -0.27 8.00
CA ARG A 62 11.57 1.17 7.80
C ARG A 62 11.96 1.90 9.09
N SER A 63 11.75 1.30 10.26
CA SER A 63 11.95 1.93 11.58
C SER A 63 13.35 2.55 11.76
N HIS A 64 14.38 1.98 11.12
CA HIS A 64 15.74 2.51 11.17
C HIS A 64 15.91 3.89 10.50
N ALA A 65 14.96 4.31 9.67
CA ALA A 65 14.93 5.62 9.03
C ALA A 65 13.92 6.58 9.69
N ASP A 66 13.30 6.18 10.81
CA ASP A 66 12.33 6.98 11.53
C ASP A 66 13.02 7.98 12.48
N PHE A 67 13.35 9.16 11.95
CA PHE A 67 13.93 10.23 12.74
C PHE A 67 12.87 11.00 13.55
N GLY A 68 11.58 10.77 13.30
CA GLY A 68 10.45 11.51 13.89
C GLY A 68 9.65 10.73 14.93
N ASN A 69 9.95 9.44 15.15
CA ASN A 69 9.10 8.50 15.89
C ASN A 69 7.67 8.46 15.33
N GLU A 70 7.51 8.60 14.01
CA GLU A 70 6.21 8.58 13.33
C GLU A 70 5.73 7.14 13.07
N ILE A 71 6.65 6.17 13.06
CA ILE A 71 6.37 4.76 12.78
C ILE A 71 5.90 4.01 14.03
N GLU A 72 6.47 4.31 15.19
CA GLU A 72 6.12 3.62 16.45
C GLU A 72 4.61 3.70 16.78
N PRO A 73 3.92 4.86 16.66
CA PRO A 73 2.48 4.94 16.86
C PRO A 73 1.67 4.03 15.92
N LEU A 74 2.09 3.90 14.66
CA LEU A 74 1.44 3.04 13.67
C LEU A 74 1.63 1.56 13.99
N ILE A 75 2.83 1.16 14.41
CA ILE A 75 3.10 -0.21 14.88
C ILE A 75 2.20 -0.54 16.08
N ASN A 76 2.10 0.36 17.06
CA ASN A 76 1.25 0.17 18.23
C ASN A 76 -0.23 0.02 17.86
N GLN A 77 -0.71 0.80 16.88
CA GLN A 77 -2.09 0.67 16.38
C GLN A 77 -2.32 -0.68 15.69
N ILE A 78 -1.37 -1.15 14.89
CA ILE A 78 -1.43 -2.48 14.26
C ILE A 78 -1.48 -3.58 15.32
N GLU A 79 -0.64 -3.52 16.35
CA GLU A 79 -0.63 -4.51 17.43
C GLU A 79 -1.96 -4.54 18.21
N ALA A 80 -2.55 -3.38 18.47
CA ALA A 80 -3.89 -3.29 19.06
C ALA A 80 -4.97 -3.92 18.16
N GLY A 81 -4.89 -3.68 16.84
CA GLY A 81 -5.78 -4.30 15.85
C GLY A 81 -5.65 -5.83 15.81
N ILE A 82 -4.42 -6.34 15.83
CA ILE A 82 -4.14 -7.78 15.89
C ILE A 82 -4.75 -8.38 17.16
N ALA A 83 -4.48 -7.80 18.34
CA ALA A 83 -5.00 -8.29 19.61
C ALA A 83 -6.54 -8.32 19.63
N LEU A 84 -7.19 -7.29 19.09
CA LEU A 84 -8.65 -7.22 18.98
C LEU A 84 -9.22 -8.35 18.12
N LEU A 85 -8.58 -8.66 16.98
CA LEU A 85 -9.03 -9.69 16.06
C LEU A 85 -8.77 -11.09 16.62
N SER A 86 -7.62 -11.32 17.26
CA SER A 86 -7.28 -12.61 17.88
C SER A 86 -8.18 -12.98 19.05
N MET A 87 -8.75 -12.00 19.77
CA MET A 87 -9.75 -12.26 20.83
C MET A 87 -11.14 -12.65 20.30
N ARG A 88 -11.43 -12.37 19.02
CA ARG A 88 -12.75 -12.55 18.40
C ARG A 88 -12.81 -13.73 17.43
N ALA A 89 -11.66 -14.32 17.10
CA ALA A 89 -11.53 -15.52 16.27
C ALA A 89 -11.77 -16.79 17.11
#